data_AF-A0A845MNS8-F1
#
_entry.id   AF-A0A845MNS8-F1
#
_cell.length_a   1.000
_cell.length_b   1.000
_cell.length_c   1.000
_cell.angle_alpha   90.00
_cell.angle_beta   90.00
_cell.angle_gamma   90.00
#
_symmetry.space_group_name_H-M   'P 1'
#
loop_
_entity.id
_entity.type
_entity.pdbx_description
1 polymer ?
#
loop_
_entity_poly.entity_id
_entity_poly.type
_entity_poly.pdbx_seq_one_letter_code
_entity_poly.pdbx_strand_id
1 'polypeptide(L)' 'MNSRKIIGLAGLLVLLTAYCAICLFIAVQFLPANKLAELIFYPLAGVIWIFPAMRIVKWMQSPPGSK' A
#
# COMPACT_ATOMS: atom_id res chain seq x y z
N MET A 1 0.66 -11.29 -22.65
CA MET A 1 1.04 -10.48 -21.46
C MET A 1 1.68 -11.41 -20.44
N ASN A 2 2.90 -11.14 -19.99
CA ASN A 2 3.63 -12.03 -19.06
C ASN A 2 2.85 -12.17 -17.73
N SER A 3 2.50 -13.39 -17.32
CA SER A 3 1.67 -13.66 -16.13
C SER A 3 2.14 -12.98 -14.84
N ARG A 4 3.44 -12.72 -14.71
CA ARG A 4 4.04 -11.97 -13.59
C ARG A 4 3.50 -10.54 -13.44
N LYS A 5 3.13 -9.87 -14.53
CA LYS A 5 2.54 -8.52 -14.47
C LYS A 5 1.09 -8.53 -13.98
N ILE A 6 0.32 -9.56 -14.35
CA ILE A 6 -1.07 -9.71 -13.90
C ILE A 6 -1.11 -10.07 -12.42
N ILE A 7 -0.25 -10.99 -11.97
CA ILE A 7 -0.14 -11.38 -10.56
C ILE A 7 0.36 -10.20 -9.72
N GLY A 8 1.38 -9.46 -10.20
CA GLY A 8 1.87 -8.26 -9.54
C GLY A 8 0.78 -7.19 -9.40
N LEU A 9 0.01 -6.93 -10.45
CA LEU A 9 -1.11 -5.99 -10.42
C LEU A 9 -2.21 -6.42 -9.44
N ALA A 10 -2.63 -7.69 -9.52
CA ALA A 10 -3.66 -8.23 -8.62
C ALA A 10 -3.21 -8.16 -7.15
N GLY A 11 -1.95 -8.54 -6.86
CA GLY A 11 -1.38 -8.44 -5.52
C GLY A 11 -1.31 -7.00 -5.02
N LEU A 12 -0.99 -6.05 -5.89
CA LEU A 12 -0.93 -4.63 -5.55
C LEU A 12 -2.32 -4.06 -5.24
N LEU A 13 -3.34 -4.47 -6.01
CA LEU A 13 -4.74 -4.12 -5.73
C LEU A 13 -5.21 -4.68 -4.38
N VAL A 14 -4.98 -5.96 -4.12
CA VAL A 14 -5.35 -6.60 -2.85
C VAL A 14 -4.66 -5.92 -1.68
N LEU A 15 -3.36 -5.63 -1.81
CA LEU A 15 -2.59 -4.92 -0.79
C LEU A 15 -3.16 -3.53 -0.54
N LEU A 16 -3.44 -2.77 -1.60
CA LEU A 16 -4.02 -1.43 -1.49
C LEU A 16 -5.38 -1.47 -0.81
N THR A 17 -6.27 -2.39 -1.21
CA THR A 17 -7.60 -2.54 -0.60
C THR A 17 -7.51 -2.88 0.88
N ALA A 18 -6.69 -3.87 1.25
CA ALA A 18 -6.50 -4.25 2.65
C ALA A 18 -5.87 -3.11 3.47
N TYR A 19 -4.90 -2.40 2.91
CA TYR A 19 -4.25 -1.28 3.56
C TYR A 19 -5.22 -0.12 3.82
N CYS A 20 -6.01 0.27 2.81
CA CYS A 20 -7.03 1.30 2.97
C CYS A 20 -8.06 0.90 4.05
N ALA A 21 -8.51 -0.36 4.08
CA ALA A 21 -9.42 -0.84 5.10
C ALA A 21 -8.82 -0.72 6.52
N ILE A 22 -7.54 -1.07 6.69
CA ILE A 22 -6.82 -0.91 7.96
C ILE A 22 -6.70 0.56 8.34
N CYS A 23 -6.31 1.43 7.41
CA CYS A 23 -6.20 2.87 7.67
C CYS A 23 -7.53 3.49 8.09
N LEU A 24 -8.64 3.13 7.42
CA LEU A 24 -9.98 3.58 7.80
C LEU A 24 -10.38 3.07 9.17
N PHE A 25 -10.13 1.79 9.46
CA PHE A 25 -10.40 1.22 10.78
C PHE A 25 -9.64 1.97 11.88
N ILE A 26 -8.35 2.24 11.67
CA ILE A 26 -7.53 2.99 12.62
C ILE A 26 -8.04 4.42 12.77
N ALA A 27 -8.35 5.09 11.65
CA ALA A 27 -8.86 6.45 11.64
C ALA A 27 -10.17 6.60 12.42
N VAL A 28 -11.09 5.64 12.25
CA VAL A 28 -12.42 5.71 12.91
C VAL A 28 -12.35 5.29 14.38
N GLN A 29 -11.55 4.26 14.72
CA GLN A 29 -11.57 3.70 16.08
C GLN A 29 -10.58 4.35 17.04
N PHE A 30 -9.42 4.81 16.55
CA PHE A 30 -8.31 5.24 17.40
C PHE A 30 -7.97 6.72 17.25
N LEU A 31 -8.41 7.37 16.18
CA LEU A 31 -8.10 8.77 15.97
C LEU A 31 -9.08 9.63 16.77
N PRO A 32 -8.59 10.41 17.76
CA PRO A 32 -9.44 11.34 18.47
C PRO A 32 -9.96 12.43 17.51
N ALA A 33 -11.06 13.10 17.87
CA ALA A 33 -11.65 14.22 17.12
C ALA A 33 -10.76 15.49 17.13
N ASN A 34 -9.50 15.34 16.75
CA ASN A 34 -8.44 16.33 16.78
C ASN A 34 -7.91 16.49 15.35
N LYS A 35 -8.17 17.65 14.74
CA LYS A 35 -7.70 17.98 13.38
C LYS A 35 -6.19 17.82 13.18
N LEU A 36 -5.39 18.03 14.23
CA LEU A 36 -3.93 17.88 14.16
C LEU A 36 -3.51 16.40 14.02
N ALA A 37 -4.21 15.49 14.69
CA ALA A 37 -3.94 14.05 14.61
C ALA A 37 -4.30 13.52 13.21
N GLU A 38 -5.43 13.94 12.65
CA GLU A 38 -5.82 13.66 11.27
C GLU A 38 -4.76 14.17 10.28
N LEU A 39 -4.30 15.42 10.46
CA LEU A 39 -3.34 16.05 9.57
C LEU A 39 -1.99 15.32 9.54
N ILE A 40 -1.57 14.71 10.65
CA ILE A 40 -0.33 13.92 10.70
C ILE A 40 -0.58 12.48 10.23
N PHE A 41 -1.71 11.88 10.60
CA PHE A 41 -2.02 10.48 10.31
C PHE A 41 -2.17 10.21 8.82
N TYR A 42 -2.95 11.03 8.08
CA TYR A 42 -3.23 10.76 6.67
C TYR A 42 -1.98 10.82 5.76
N PRO A 43 -1.06 11.81 5.91
CA PRO A 43 0.19 11.81 5.16
C PRO A 43 1.10 10.63 5.52
N LEU A 44 1.22 10.29 6.81
CA LEU A 44 2.03 9.14 7.22
C LEU A 44 1.46 7.83 6.68
N ALA A 45 0.14 7.63 6.79
CA ALA A 45 -0.55 6.51 6.19
C ALA A 45 -0.36 6.48 4.66
N GLY A 46 -0.37 7.63 4.00
CA GLY A 46 -0.11 7.77 2.57
C GLY A 46 1.34 7.49 2.15
N VAL A 47 2.32 7.58 3.06
CA VAL A 47 3.73 7.31 2.75
C VAL A 47 4.13 5.87 3.12
N ILE A 48 3.61 5.33 4.22
CA ILE A 48 3.99 4.00 4.74
C ILE A 48 3.70 2.90 3.71
N TRP A 49 2.58 2.97 2.98
CA TRP A 49 2.24 1.94 1.98
C TRP A 49 3.13 1.94 0.73
N ILE A 50 3.92 2.99 0.50
CA ILE A 50 4.83 3.06 -0.64
C ILE A 50 5.89 1.96 -0.52
N PHE A 51 6.37 1.65 0.68
CA PHE A 51 7.35 0.59 0.91
C PHE A 51 6.89 -0.80 0.43
N PRO A 52 5.71 -1.30 0.85
CA PRO A 52 5.21 -2.57 0.34
C PRO A 52 4.88 -2.52 -1.16
N ALA A 53 4.30 -1.41 -1.66
CA ALA A 53 4.00 -1.25 -3.08
C ALA A 53 5.28 -1.32 -3.94
N MET A 54 6.34 -0.61 -3.54
CA MET A 54 7.65 -0.62 -4.21
C MET A 54 8.24 -2.04 -4.30
N ARG A 55 8.09 -2.86 -3.25
CA ARG A 55 8.59 -4.25 -3.26
C ARG A 55 7.87 -5.10 -4.32
N ILE A 56 6.55 -4.96 -4.45
CA ILE A 56 5.76 -5.66 -5.47
C ILE A 56 6.11 -5.15 -6.88
N VAL A 57 6.18 -3.83 -7.06
CA VAL A 57 6.50 -3.21 -8.36
C VAL A 57 7.91 -3.60 -8.82
N LYS A 58 8.90 -3.58 -7.92
CA LYS A 58 10.27 -4.00 -8.23
C LYS A 58 10.33 -5.47 -8.67
N TRP A 59 9.56 -6.35 -8.01
CA TRP A 59 9.45 -7.75 -8.43
C TRP A 59 8.77 -7.90 -9.80
N MET A 60 7.74 -7.10 -10.06
CA MET A 60 7.03 -7.09 -11.36
C MET A 60 7.91 -6.58 -12.51
N GLN A 61 8.77 -5.60 -12.25
CA GLN A 61 9.69 -5.02 -13.22
C GLN A 61 11.00 -5.80 -13.36
N SER A 62 11.31 -6.70 -12.42
CA SER A 62 12.53 -7.51 -12.46
C SER A 62 12.54 -8.40 -13.71
N PRO A 63 13.57 -8.31 -14.57
CA PRO A 63 13.71 -9.16 -15.74
C PRO A 63 13.78 -10.65 -15.35
N PRO A 64 13.22 -11.59 -16.14
CA PRO A 64 13.57 -13.00 -15.99
C PRO A 64 15.08 -13.15 -16.18
N GLY A 65 15.81 -13.53 -15.13
CA GLY A 65 17.23 -13.89 -15.24
C GLY A 65 18.24 -12.95 -14.59
N SER A 66 17.86 -12.08 -13.65
CA SER A 66 18.87 -11.47 -12.76
C SER A 66 19.30 -12.52 -11.72
N LYS A 67 20.25 -13.37 -12.12
CA LYS A 67 21.26 -13.98 -11.25
C LYS A 67 22.62 -13.53 -11.77
#